data_AF-A0A7V6JK35-F1
#
_entry.id   AF-A0A7V6JK35-F1
#
_cell.length_a   1.000
_cell.length_b   1.000
_cell.length_c   1.000
_cell.angle_alpha   90.00
_cell.angle_beta   90.00
_cell.angle_gamma   90.00
#
_symmetry.space_group_name_H-M   'P 1'
#
loop_
_entity.id
_entity.type
_entity.pdbx_description
1 polymer ?
#
loop_
_entity_poly.entity_id
_entity_poly.type
_entity_poly.pdbx_seq_one_letter_code
_entity_poly.pdbx_strand_id
1 'polypeptide(L)'
;MFFEIIFLFFGILLIISAVINILKYMRIKRNGILVSATVVDIHRKSRAGKHKSRTQYHPVFEYRINGQPVQARGPGSLEVKYPIGTVLEIRYDPQRPEQILAGESVARGNIAPIVIGIIFVFCSVLSIIGVKMPKLGDFAGYFVFVGLLLLFIIILFIIGKSLKDNKNKFSQRGLSRHTANNVLVVAKNENNTITFQFVNGNRIDYVVPESIYNDLKEGDWGNLTFQGSLFIRFEITYRKH
;
A
#
# COMPACT_ATOMS: atom_id res chain seq x y z
N MET A 1 -19.66 -20.01 -30.39
CA MET A 1 -19.07 -18.72 -30.82
C MET A 1 -19.46 -17.53 -29.92
N PHE A 2 -20.73 -17.34 -29.57
CA PHE A 2 -21.17 -16.21 -28.74
C PHE A 2 -20.59 -16.22 -27.30
N PHE A 3 -20.58 -17.39 -26.65
CA PHE A 3 -20.05 -17.52 -25.28
C PHE A 3 -18.54 -17.25 -25.20
N GLU A 4 -17.79 -17.69 -26.21
CA GLU A 4 -16.35 -17.51 -26.32
C GLU A 4 -15.97 -16.03 -26.44
N ILE A 5 -16.76 -15.26 -27.20
CA ILE A 5 -16.58 -13.80 -27.32
C ILE A 5 -16.87 -13.12 -25.97
N ILE A 6 -17.89 -13.57 -25.23
CA ILE A 6 -18.20 -13.03 -23.89
C ILE A 6 -17.05 -13.30 -22.91
N PHE A 7 -16.53 -14.53 -22.86
CA PHE A 7 -15.42 -14.88 -21.97
C PHE A 7 -14.13 -14.15 -22.34
N LEU A 8 -13.84 -13.98 -23.63
CA LEU A 8 -12.72 -13.18 -24.12
C LEU A 8 -12.84 -11.72 -23.64
N PHE A 9 -14.00 -11.10 -23.86
CA PHE A 9 -14.26 -9.73 -23.44
C PHE A 9 -14.14 -9.56 -21.92
N PHE A 10 -14.74 -10.47 -21.15
CA PHE A 10 -14.67 -10.43 -19.69
C PHE A 10 -13.23 -10.63 -19.18
N GLY A 11 -12.47 -11.53 -19.79
CA GLY A 11 -11.06 -11.76 -19.46
C GLY A 11 -10.19 -10.53 -19.69
N ILE A 12 -10.37 -9.85 -20.83
CA ILE A 12 -9.68 -8.58 -21.13
C ILE A 12 -10.06 -7.50 -20.11
N LEU A 13 -11.35 -7.38 -19.76
CA LEU A 13 -11.82 -6.38 -18.80
C LEU A 13 -11.19 -6.58 -17.41
N LEU A 14 -11.08 -7.83 -16.94
CA LEU A 14 -10.41 -8.17 -15.69
C LEU A 14 -8.93 -7.76 -15.70
N ILE A 15 -8.22 -8.05 -16.80
CA ILE A 15 -6.81 -7.68 -16.95
C ILE A 15 -6.65 -6.16 -16.94
N ILE A 16 -7.44 -5.43 -17.73
CA ILE A 16 -7.38 -3.96 -17.79
C ILE A 16 -7.64 -3.36 -16.40
N SER A 17 -8.67 -3.82 -15.69
CA SER A 17 -8.99 -3.33 -14.34
C SER A 17 -7.82 -3.51 -13.37
N ALA A 18 -7.20 -4.70 -13.40
CA ALA A 18 -6.06 -5.00 -12.54
C ALA A 18 -4.83 -4.16 -12.91
N VAL A 19 -4.55 -3.97 -14.21
CA VAL A 19 -3.45 -3.14 -14.71
C VAL A 19 -3.63 -1.69 -14.27
N ILE A 20 -4.83 -1.11 -14.40
CA ILE A 20 -5.12 0.26 -13.93
C ILE A 20 -4.80 0.40 -12.44
N ASN A 21 -5.23 -0.55 -11.61
CA ASN A 21 -4.95 -0.52 -10.17
C ASN A 21 -3.45 -0.64 -9.85
N ILE A 22 -2.71 -1.45 -10.62
CA ILE A 22 -1.25 -1.58 -10.48
C ILE A 22 -0.55 -0.28 -10.91
N LEU A 23 -0.95 0.33 -12.03
CA LEU A 23 -0.39 1.59 -12.49
C LEU A 23 -0.62 2.71 -11.47
N LYS A 24 -1.82 2.79 -10.89
CA LYS A 24 -2.12 3.70 -9.78
C LYS A 24 -1.19 3.46 -8.60
N TYR A 25 -1.05 2.21 -8.16
CA TYR A 25 -0.13 1.87 -7.06
C TYR A 25 1.32 2.28 -7.36
N MET A 26 1.82 1.99 -8.57
CA MET A 26 3.18 2.35 -8.97
C MET A 26 3.38 3.86 -9.04
N ARG A 27 2.39 4.61 -9.55
CA ARG A 27 2.43 6.07 -9.60
C ARG A 27 2.61 6.67 -8.21
N ILE A 28 1.76 6.29 -7.25
CA ILE A 28 1.84 6.82 -5.88
C ILE A 28 3.12 6.33 -5.18
N LYS A 29 3.56 5.10 -5.46
CA LYS A 29 4.83 4.59 -4.92
C LYS A 29 6.03 5.40 -5.41
N ARG A 30 6.07 5.79 -6.69
CA ARG A 30 7.20 6.51 -7.30
C ARG A 30 7.14 8.02 -7.03
N ASN A 31 5.97 8.63 -7.20
CA ASN A 31 5.79 10.08 -7.22
C ASN A 31 5.02 10.61 -6.00
N GLY A 32 4.52 9.74 -5.13
CA GLY A 32 3.75 10.14 -3.96
C GLY A 32 4.62 10.83 -2.91
N ILE A 33 4.01 11.81 -2.25
CA ILE A 33 4.65 12.63 -1.22
C ILE A 33 4.39 11.99 0.14
N LEU A 34 5.43 11.88 0.96
CA LEU A 34 5.35 11.35 2.32
C LEU A 34 4.77 12.40 3.27
N VAL A 35 3.80 11.99 4.09
CA VAL A 35 3.18 12.83 5.10
C VAL A 35 2.80 12.01 6.33
N SER A 36 2.91 12.62 7.50
CA SER A 36 2.36 12.06 8.75
C SER A 36 0.85 12.24 8.75
N ALA A 37 0.12 11.14 8.85
CA ALA A 37 -1.33 11.16 8.90
C ALA A 37 -1.84 10.48 10.17
N THR A 38 -2.93 11.03 10.71
CA THR A 38 -3.60 10.51 11.91
C THR A 38 -4.84 9.74 11.51
N VAL A 39 -5.07 8.57 12.10
CA VAL A 39 -6.34 7.85 11.93
C VAL A 39 -7.42 8.57 12.73
N VAL A 40 -8.36 9.22 12.05
CA VAL A 40 -9.45 9.99 12.69
C VAL A 40 -10.75 9.22 12.79
N ASP A 41 -10.95 8.22 11.93
CA ASP A 41 -12.17 7.41 11.90
C ASP A 41 -11.90 6.01 11.30
N ILE A 42 -12.81 5.06 11.53
CA ILE A 42 -12.77 3.72 10.96
C ILE A 42 -14.15 3.37 10.39
N HIS A 43 -14.25 3.40 9.07
CA HIS A 43 -15.45 2.97 8.36
C HIS A 43 -15.58 1.45 8.35
N ARG A 44 -16.67 0.94 8.93
CA ARG A 44 -17.01 -0.48 8.92
C ARG A 44 -17.91 -0.81 7.73
N LYS A 45 -17.50 -1.77 6.90
CA LYS A 45 -18.36 -2.37 5.86
C LYS A 45 -18.62 -3.83 6.20
N SER A 46 -19.88 -4.14 6.52
CA SER A 46 -20.32 -5.51 6.76
C SER A 46 -21.03 -6.04 5.52
N ARG A 47 -20.61 -7.20 5.00
CA ARG A 47 -21.43 -7.98 4.07
C ARG A 47 -22.01 -9.17 4.83
N ALA A 48 -23.32 -9.17 5.00
CA ALA A 48 -24.05 -10.32 5.54
C ALA A 48 -24.06 -11.42 4.47
N GLY A 49 -23.43 -12.55 4.77
CA GLY A 49 -23.52 -13.77 3.97
C GLY A 49 -24.37 -14.80 4.71
N LYS A 50 -24.99 -15.72 3.96
CA LYS A 50 -25.93 -16.76 4.46
C LYS A 50 -25.36 -17.65 5.59
N HIS A 51 -24.03 -17.77 5.69
CA HIS A 51 -23.35 -18.56 6.73
C HIS A 51 -22.18 -17.86 7.44
N LYS A 52 -21.64 -16.76 6.91
CA LYS A 52 -20.57 -15.97 7.55
C LYS A 52 -20.74 -14.50 7.19
N SER A 53 -20.77 -13.64 8.20
CA SER A 53 -20.60 -12.20 8.03
C SER A 53 -19.12 -11.88 7.88
N ARG A 54 -18.74 -11.11 6.87
CA ARG A 54 -17.39 -10.53 6.77
C ARG A 54 -17.50 -9.03 7.00
N THR A 55 -16.90 -8.59 8.09
CA THR A 55 -16.66 -7.17 8.33
C THR A 55 -15.31 -6.78 7.76
N GLN A 56 -15.26 -5.66 7.04
CA GLN A 56 -14.04 -4.98 6.67
C GLN A 56 -13.97 -3.62 7.37
N TYR A 57 -12.81 -3.31 7.92
CA TYR A 57 -12.50 -2.04 8.57
C TYR A 57 -11.61 -1.21 7.65
N HIS A 58 -12.05 0.00 7.36
CA HIS A 58 -11.35 0.97 6.52
C HIS A 58 -10.97 2.20 7.34
N PRO A 59 -9.70 2.37 7.74
CA PRO A 59 -9.26 3.56 8.45
C PRO A 59 -9.40 4.80 7.56
N VAL A 60 -9.72 5.93 8.17
CA VAL A 60 -9.73 7.26 7.55
C VAL A 60 -8.54 8.02 8.11
N PHE A 61 -7.65 8.42 7.22
CA PHE A 61 -6.45 9.15 7.54
C PHE A 61 -6.69 10.64 7.29
N GLU A 62 -6.36 11.46 8.27
CA GLU A 62 -6.32 12.91 8.14
C GLU A 62 -4.87 13.38 8.13
N TYR A 63 -4.55 14.26 7.19
CA TYR A 63 -3.25 14.91 7.09
C TYR A 63 -3.44 16.31 6.49
N ARG A 64 -2.39 17.13 6.52
CA ARG A 64 -2.47 18.52 6.05
C ARG A 64 -1.69 18.74 4.74
N ILE A 65 -2.31 19.44 3.79
CA ILE A 65 -1.67 19.95 2.58
C ILE A 65 -1.79 21.47 2.62
N ASN A 66 -0.66 22.19 2.63
CA ASN A 66 -0.64 23.65 2.72
C ASN A 66 -1.49 24.20 3.90
N GLY A 67 -1.48 23.49 5.03
CA GLY A 67 -2.26 23.83 6.22
C GLY A 67 -3.72 23.40 6.20
N GLN A 68 -4.27 22.98 5.04
CA GLN A 68 -5.66 22.52 4.92
C GLN A 68 -5.77 21.02 5.24
N PRO A 69 -6.74 20.60 6.07
CA PRO A 69 -6.96 19.19 6.37
C PRO A 69 -7.54 18.45 5.17
N VAL A 70 -7.00 17.26 4.90
CA VAL A 70 -7.44 16.35 3.85
C VAL A 70 -7.66 14.99 4.47
N GLN A 71 -8.81 14.39 4.18
CA GLN A 71 -9.16 13.05 4.63
C GLN A 71 -9.12 12.05 3.47
N ALA A 72 -8.46 10.91 3.69
CA ALA A 72 -8.34 9.86 2.71
C ALA A 72 -8.63 8.49 3.33
N ARG A 73 -9.40 7.67 2.60
CA ARG A 73 -9.73 6.31 3.06
C ARG A 73 -8.59 5.35 2.75
N GLY A 74 -8.17 4.62 3.77
CA GLY A 74 -7.18 3.57 3.70
C GLY A 74 -7.67 2.22 3.16
N PRO A 75 -6.74 1.28 2.97
CA PRO A 75 -7.07 -0.09 2.57
C PRO A 75 -7.95 -0.78 3.62
N GLY A 76 -8.89 -1.60 3.15
CA GLY A 76 -9.74 -2.41 4.03
C GLY A 76 -8.99 -3.59 4.62
N SER A 77 -9.27 -3.92 5.88
CA SER A 77 -8.69 -5.06 6.60
C SER A 77 -9.77 -5.82 7.36
N LEU A 78 -9.54 -7.12 7.60
CA LEU A 78 -10.49 -7.97 8.36
C LEU A 78 -10.49 -7.65 9.86
N GLU A 79 -9.39 -7.08 10.34
CA GLU A 79 -9.18 -6.64 11.71
C GLU A 79 -8.83 -5.15 11.71
N VAL A 80 -9.02 -4.46 12.83
CA VAL A 80 -8.60 -3.07 12.98
C VAL A 80 -7.07 -3.03 13.04
N LYS A 81 -6.44 -2.79 11.90
CA LYS A 81 -4.97 -2.72 11.79
C LYS A 81 -4.38 -1.46 12.42
N TYR A 82 -5.11 -0.34 12.33
CA TYR A 82 -4.69 0.96 12.86
C TYR A 82 -5.84 1.56 13.65
N PRO A 83 -5.76 1.59 14.99
CA PRO A 83 -6.80 2.21 15.82
C PRO A 83 -6.83 3.74 15.65
N ILE A 84 -7.96 4.35 16.04
CA ILE A 84 -8.12 5.82 16.04
C ILE A 84 -7.04 6.46 16.91
N GLY A 85 -6.50 7.60 16.46
CA GLY A 85 -5.39 8.30 17.09
C GLY A 85 -4.00 7.81 16.65
N THR A 86 -3.91 6.70 15.92
CA THR A 86 -2.61 6.23 15.39
C THR A 86 -2.07 7.23 14.39
N VAL A 87 -0.82 7.67 14.58
CA VAL A 87 -0.09 8.49 13.60
C VAL A 87 0.85 7.59 12.81
N LEU A 88 0.76 7.62 11.49
CA LEU A 88 1.65 6.86 10.63
C LEU A 88 1.97 7.59 9.33
N GLU A 89 3.15 7.30 8.80
CA GLU A 89 3.61 7.88 7.56
C GLU A 89 2.90 7.21 6.38
N ILE A 90 2.24 8.02 5.55
CA ILE A 90 1.57 7.57 4.33
C ILE A 90 2.14 8.30 3.12
N ARG A 91 1.97 7.73 1.94
CA ARG A 91 2.19 8.45 0.67
C ARG A 91 0.87 8.85 0.07
N TYR A 92 0.70 10.11 -0.29
CA TYR A 92 -0.47 10.56 -1.06
C TYR A 92 -0.08 10.91 -2.51
N ASP A 93 -1.04 10.79 -3.44
CA ASP A 93 -0.87 11.27 -4.81
C ASP A 93 -1.05 12.80 -4.86
N PRO A 94 -0.03 13.60 -5.23
CA PRO A 94 -0.20 15.05 -5.33
C PRO A 94 -1.24 15.48 -6.38
N GLN A 95 -1.52 14.65 -7.39
CA GLN A 95 -2.57 14.93 -8.37
C GLN A 95 -3.97 14.56 -7.87
N ARG A 96 -4.05 13.65 -6.88
CA ARG A 96 -5.30 13.08 -6.34
C ARG A 96 -5.14 12.77 -4.85
N PRO A 97 -5.15 13.78 -3.97
CA PRO A 97 -4.84 13.64 -2.55
C PRO A 97 -5.62 12.52 -1.84
N GLU A 98 -6.87 12.29 -2.21
CA GLU A 98 -7.70 11.22 -1.66
C GLU A 98 -7.14 9.80 -1.88
N GLN A 99 -6.13 9.65 -2.75
CA GLN A 99 -5.46 8.40 -3.05
C GLN A 99 -4.17 8.28 -2.26
N ILE A 100 -4.17 7.34 -1.31
CA ILE A 100 -3.07 7.13 -0.39
C ILE A 100 -2.54 5.70 -0.44
N LEU A 101 -1.28 5.54 -0.03
CA LEU A 101 -0.66 4.29 0.32
C LEU A 101 -0.31 4.31 1.81
N ALA A 102 -1.07 3.56 2.59
CA ALA A 102 -0.89 3.39 4.03
C ALA A 102 -0.58 1.92 4.36
N GLY A 103 0.65 1.65 4.82
CA GLY A 103 1.17 0.29 5.01
C GLY A 103 1.37 -0.51 3.71
N GLU A 104 1.63 -1.82 3.80
CA GLU A 104 1.99 -2.64 2.63
C GLU A 104 0.87 -3.50 2.00
N SER A 105 0.98 -3.57 0.66
CA SER A 105 0.43 -4.51 -0.32
C SER A 105 -1.04 -4.37 -0.75
N VAL A 106 -1.27 -3.48 -1.72
CA VAL A 106 -2.37 -3.59 -2.71
C VAL A 106 -2.09 -4.71 -3.74
N ALA A 107 -0.83 -5.15 -3.88
CA ALA A 107 -0.41 -6.07 -4.93
C ALA A 107 -1.11 -7.44 -4.88
N ARG A 108 -1.38 -7.99 -3.70
CA ARG A 108 -1.99 -9.32 -3.57
C ARG A 108 -3.42 -9.39 -4.12
N GLY A 109 -4.20 -8.30 -4.02
CA GLY A 109 -5.59 -8.27 -4.49
C GLY A 109 -5.75 -8.24 -6.01
N ASN A 110 -4.77 -7.66 -6.72
CA ASN A 110 -4.86 -7.43 -8.16
C ASN A 110 -4.27 -8.58 -9.01
N ILE A 111 -3.62 -9.58 -8.38
CA ILE A 111 -3.01 -10.70 -9.11
C ILE A 111 -4.04 -11.76 -9.49
N ALA A 112 -5.00 -12.06 -8.60
CA ALA A 112 -6.07 -13.00 -8.89
C ALA A 112 -6.89 -12.65 -10.15
N PRO A 113 -7.38 -11.41 -10.34
CA PRO A 113 -8.10 -11.05 -11.56
C PRO A 113 -7.23 -11.13 -12.82
N ILE A 114 -5.91 -10.90 -12.73
CA ILE A 114 -4.99 -11.08 -13.88
C ILE A 114 -4.93 -12.56 -14.27
N VAL A 115 -4.71 -13.46 -13.30
CA VAL A 115 -4.61 -14.90 -13.56
C VAL A 115 -5.92 -15.43 -14.14
N ILE A 116 -7.06 -15.06 -13.54
CA ILE A 116 -8.39 -15.46 -14.03
C ILE A 116 -8.63 -14.92 -15.44
N GLY A 117 -8.30 -13.64 -15.68
CA GLY A 117 -8.47 -13.02 -16.98
C GLY A 117 -7.62 -13.69 -18.07
N ILE A 118 -6.37 -14.03 -17.77
CA ILE A 118 -5.50 -14.76 -18.71
C ILE A 118 -6.09 -16.15 -19.02
N ILE A 119 -6.60 -16.88 -18.02
CA ILE A 119 -7.24 -18.18 -18.23
C ILE A 119 -8.45 -18.03 -19.16
N PHE A 120 -9.29 -17.01 -18.96
CA PHE A 120 -10.45 -16.77 -19.81
C PHE A 120 -10.07 -16.43 -21.24
N VAL A 121 -9.07 -15.56 -21.43
CA VAL A 121 -8.54 -15.23 -22.76
C VAL A 121 -7.97 -16.48 -23.44
N PHE A 122 -7.17 -17.25 -22.72
CA PHE A 122 -6.54 -18.48 -23.21
C PHE A 122 -7.56 -19.52 -23.67
N CYS A 123 -8.54 -19.85 -22.81
CA CYS A 123 -9.59 -20.81 -23.14
C CYS A 123 -10.48 -20.32 -24.29
N SER A 124 -10.79 -19.02 -24.33
CA SER A 124 -11.62 -18.44 -25.40
C SER A 124 -10.90 -18.49 -26.75
N VAL A 125 -9.61 -18.16 -26.79
CA VAL A 125 -8.79 -18.22 -28.00
C VAL A 125 -8.67 -19.67 -28.50
N LEU A 126 -8.40 -20.64 -27.61
CA LEU A 126 -8.36 -22.05 -27.98
C LEU A 126 -9.69 -22.56 -28.55
N SER A 127 -10.81 -22.13 -27.97
CA SER A 127 -12.15 -22.49 -28.43
C SER A 127 -12.49 -21.86 -29.78
N ILE A 128 -12.11 -20.59 -30.01
CA ILE A 128 -12.36 -19.86 -31.28
C ILE A 128 -11.53 -20.43 -32.43
N ILE A 129 -10.26 -20.75 -32.17
CA ILE A 129 -9.38 -21.39 -33.17
C ILE A 129 -9.93 -22.80 -33.52
N GLY A 130 -10.87 -23.33 -32.74
CA GLY A 130 -11.47 -24.63 -33.00
C GLY A 130 -10.43 -25.73 -32.88
N VAL A 131 -9.46 -25.58 -31.97
CA VAL A 131 -8.49 -26.63 -31.62
C VAL A 131 -9.30 -27.78 -31.03
N LYS A 132 -9.92 -28.60 -31.89
CA LYS A 132 -10.21 -29.99 -31.57
C LYS A 132 -8.89 -30.56 -31.10
N MET A 133 -8.88 -31.23 -29.95
CA MET A 133 -7.70 -31.96 -29.45
C MET A 133 -6.96 -32.54 -30.66
N PRO A 134 -5.72 -32.09 -30.94
CA PRO A 134 -5.08 -32.40 -32.20
C PRO A 134 -5.13 -33.90 -32.37
N LYS A 135 -5.77 -34.36 -33.46
CA LYS A 135 -5.75 -35.77 -33.79
C LYS A 135 -4.28 -36.14 -33.98
N LEU A 136 -3.88 -37.29 -33.42
CA LEU A 136 -2.52 -37.80 -33.50
C LEU A 136 -2.08 -37.81 -34.98
N GLY A 137 -1.29 -36.80 -35.41
CA GLY A 137 -0.90 -36.59 -36.82
C GLY A 137 -0.96 -35.15 -37.35
N ASP A 138 -1.70 -34.23 -36.73
CA ASP A 138 -1.68 -32.79 -37.12
C ASP A 138 -0.56 -32.03 -36.40
N PHE A 139 0.64 -32.05 -37.00
CA PHE A 139 1.83 -31.44 -36.44
C PHE A 139 1.69 -29.92 -36.24
N ALA A 140 1.05 -29.20 -37.17
CA ALA A 140 0.94 -27.75 -37.11
C ALA A 140 0.04 -27.29 -35.95
N GLY A 141 -1.12 -27.93 -35.77
CA GLY A 141 -2.01 -27.67 -34.64
C GLY A 141 -1.34 -27.96 -33.29
N TYR A 142 -0.54 -29.03 -33.22
CA TYR A 142 0.20 -29.41 -32.01
C TYR A 142 1.27 -28.37 -31.63
N PHE A 143 2.04 -27.86 -32.59
CA PHE A 143 3.05 -26.83 -32.31
C PHE A 143 2.45 -25.53 -31.79
N VAL A 144 1.33 -25.08 -32.37
CA VAL A 144 0.61 -23.88 -31.91
C VAL A 144 0.07 -24.09 -30.49
N PHE A 145 -0.50 -25.26 -30.21
CA PHE A 145 -1.03 -25.60 -28.89
C PHE A 145 0.07 -25.65 -27.81
N VAL A 146 1.19 -26.34 -28.10
CA VAL A 146 2.34 -26.43 -27.19
C VAL A 146 2.98 -25.05 -26.97
N GLY A 147 3.09 -24.23 -28.02
CA GLY A 147 3.58 -22.86 -27.91
C GLY A 147 2.72 -21.99 -26.99
N LEU A 148 1.39 -22.07 -27.11
CA LEU A 148 0.46 -21.35 -26.23
C LEU A 148 0.57 -21.84 -24.78
N LEU A 149 0.66 -23.16 -24.57
CA LEU A 149 0.80 -23.76 -23.25
C LEU A 149 2.11 -23.31 -22.56
N LEU A 150 3.23 -23.31 -23.29
CA LEU A 150 4.51 -22.83 -22.78
C LEU A 150 4.46 -21.35 -22.42
N LEU A 151 3.86 -20.51 -23.27
CA LEU A 151 3.65 -19.09 -22.97
C LEU A 151 2.83 -18.91 -21.69
N PHE A 152 1.75 -19.68 -21.53
CA PHE A 152 0.91 -19.64 -20.33
C PHE A 152 1.69 -20.05 -19.07
N ILE A 153 2.49 -21.12 -19.14
CA ILE A 153 3.36 -21.56 -18.03
C ILE A 153 4.41 -20.49 -17.69
N ILE A 154 5.02 -19.84 -18.68
CA ILE A 154 5.99 -18.75 -18.47
C ILE A 154 5.33 -17.58 -17.75
N ILE A 155 4.11 -17.19 -18.16
CA ILE A 155 3.38 -16.09 -17.51
C ILE A 155 3.05 -16.44 -16.06
N LEU A 156 2.55 -17.65 -15.79
CA LEU A 156 2.29 -18.11 -14.43
C LEU A 156 3.58 -18.14 -13.58
N PHE A 157 4.70 -18.54 -14.17
CA PHE A 157 6.00 -18.55 -13.50
C PHE A 157 6.47 -17.13 -13.14
N ILE A 158 6.36 -16.16 -14.05
CA ILE A 158 6.71 -14.75 -13.78
C ILE A 158 5.85 -14.18 -12.64
N ILE A 159 4.54 -14.45 -12.66
CA ILE A 159 3.62 -14.02 -11.60
C ILE A 159 3.99 -14.69 -10.27
N GLY A 160 4.23 -16.00 -10.28
CA GLY A 160 4.62 -16.77 -9.10
C GLY A 160 5.94 -16.31 -8.49
N LYS A 161 6.94 -15.99 -9.33
CA LYS A 161 8.22 -15.44 -8.88
C LYS A 161 8.06 -14.03 -8.29
N SER A 162 7.28 -13.17 -8.94
CA SER A 162 6.94 -11.82 -8.42
C SER A 162 6.28 -11.87 -7.04
N LEU A 163 5.44 -12.88 -6.79
CA LEU A 163 4.85 -13.14 -5.47
C LEU A 163 5.88 -13.61 -4.42
N LYS A 164 6.87 -14.42 -4.81
CA LYS A 164 7.87 -15.02 -3.90
C LYS A 164 8.93 -14.01 -3.48
N ASP A 165 9.42 -13.16 -4.38
CA ASP A 165 10.45 -12.15 -4.07
C ASP A 165 9.97 -11.10 -3.04
N ASN A 166 8.66 -10.92 -2.89
CA ASN A 166 8.10 -9.99 -1.93
C ASN A 166 7.86 -10.60 -0.52
N LYS A 167 8.01 -11.93 -0.34
CA LYS A 167 7.97 -12.56 0.99
C LYS A 167 9.28 -12.38 1.76
N ASN A 168 10.42 -12.29 1.08
CA ASN A 168 11.74 -12.28 1.72
C ASN A 168 12.21 -10.89 2.19
N LYS A 169 11.47 -9.81 1.87
CA LYS A 169 11.77 -8.44 2.34
C LYS A 169 10.89 -7.94 3.49
N PHE A 170 9.89 -8.71 3.93
CA PHE A 170 8.79 -8.19 4.75
C PHE A 170 8.85 -8.52 6.24
N SER A 171 9.81 -9.33 6.71
CA SER A 171 9.95 -9.57 8.15
C SER A 171 10.68 -8.44 8.92
N GLN A 172 11.07 -7.34 8.26
CA GLN A 172 11.93 -6.31 8.89
C GLN A 172 11.43 -4.85 8.82
N ARG A 173 10.29 -4.55 8.20
CA ARG A 173 9.84 -3.14 7.98
C ARG A 173 8.52 -2.76 8.66
N GLY A 174 7.97 -3.61 9.50
CA GLY A 174 7.09 -3.13 10.56
C GLY A 174 8.00 -2.57 11.65
N LEU A 175 7.89 -1.29 11.97
CA LEU A 175 8.54 -0.69 13.14
C LEU A 175 10.09 -0.62 13.03
N SER A 176 10.66 -0.19 11.90
CA SER A 176 12.09 0.17 11.88
C SER A 176 12.31 1.47 12.67
N ARG A 177 13.27 1.45 13.59
CA ARG A 177 13.70 2.65 14.32
C ARG A 177 14.31 3.63 13.32
N HIS A 178 13.78 4.85 13.26
CA HIS A 178 14.28 5.93 12.43
C HIS A 178 15.00 6.95 13.30
N THR A 179 16.11 7.50 12.80
CA THR A 179 16.80 8.63 13.42
C THR A 179 16.88 9.75 12.40
N ALA A 180 16.30 10.89 12.74
CA ALA A 180 16.41 12.11 11.96
C ALA A 180 17.41 13.04 12.65
N ASN A 181 18.39 13.51 11.88
CA ASN A 181 19.43 14.40 12.37
C ASN A 181 19.02 15.86 12.16
N ASN A 182 19.54 16.76 13.00
CA ASN A 182 19.29 18.21 12.93
C ASN A 182 17.80 18.55 12.99
N VAL A 183 17.12 18.03 14.01
CA VAL A 183 15.73 18.31 14.31
C VAL A 183 15.67 19.37 15.40
N LEU A 184 14.82 20.37 15.17
CA LEU A 184 14.60 21.50 16.07
C LEU A 184 13.42 21.22 17.01
N VAL A 185 13.58 21.49 18.30
CA VAL A 185 12.48 21.61 19.26
C VAL A 185 11.82 22.98 19.06
N VAL A 186 10.62 22.99 18.51
CA VAL A 186 9.90 24.25 18.17
C VAL A 186 9.05 24.73 19.31
N ALA A 187 8.30 23.83 19.92
CA ALA A 187 7.30 24.18 20.92
C ALA A 187 7.15 23.06 21.95
N LYS A 188 6.87 23.47 23.18
CA LYS A 188 6.42 22.56 24.24
C LYS A 188 4.96 22.83 24.52
N ASN A 189 4.15 21.79 24.37
CA ASN A 189 2.70 21.84 24.57
C ASN A 189 2.33 21.13 25.88
N GLU A 190 1.05 21.18 26.21
CA GLU A 190 0.48 20.44 27.35
C GLU A 190 0.62 18.91 27.17
N ASN A 191 0.36 18.15 28.24
CA ASN A 191 0.43 16.67 28.25
C ASN A 191 1.78 16.10 27.80
N ASN A 192 2.89 16.73 28.21
CA ASN A 192 4.26 16.33 27.87
C ASN A 192 4.50 16.18 26.35
N THR A 193 3.81 16.98 25.54
CA THR A 193 3.94 16.92 24.07
C THR A 193 4.96 17.94 23.58
N ILE A 194 5.88 17.52 22.72
CA ILE A 194 6.89 18.38 22.08
C ILE A 194 6.70 18.37 20.57
N THR A 195 6.69 19.56 19.98
CA THR A 195 6.71 19.75 18.52
C THR A 195 8.15 19.79 18.03
N PHE A 196 8.50 18.84 17.17
CA PHE A 196 9.78 18.75 16.50
C PHE A 196 9.66 19.20 15.04
N GLN A 197 10.61 20.00 14.56
CA GLN A 197 10.68 20.43 13.16
C GLN A 197 11.93 19.86 12.48
N PHE A 198 11.70 19.21 11.35
CA PHE A 198 12.75 18.68 10.50
C PHE A 198 13.35 19.78 9.61
N VAL A 199 14.54 19.52 9.06
CA VAL A 199 15.26 20.43 8.14
C VAL A 199 14.41 20.84 6.92
N ASN A 200 13.51 19.97 6.47
CA ASN A 200 12.61 20.25 5.35
C ASN A 200 11.39 21.13 5.72
N GLY A 201 11.29 21.58 6.97
CA GLY A 201 10.19 22.42 7.46
C GLY A 201 8.98 21.65 8.01
N ASN A 202 8.92 20.32 7.83
CA ASN A 202 7.82 19.51 8.37
C ASN A 202 7.89 19.49 9.90
N ARG A 203 6.72 19.40 10.55
CA ARG A 203 6.59 19.33 12.00
C ARG A 203 5.91 18.03 12.43
N ILE A 204 6.29 17.53 13.59
CA ILE A 204 5.69 16.35 14.21
C ILE A 204 5.62 16.53 15.72
N ASP A 205 4.50 16.10 16.29
CA ASP A 205 4.28 16.15 17.73
C ASP A 205 4.47 14.76 18.32
N TYR A 206 5.22 14.71 19.43
CA TYR A 206 5.42 13.49 20.19
C TYR A 206 5.13 13.73 21.67
N VAL A 207 4.36 12.83 22.27
CA VAL A 207 4.31 12.70 23.72
C VAL A 207 5.64 12.09 24.17
N VAL A 208 6.36 12.80 25.03
CA VAL A 208 7.66 12.36 25.54
C VAL A 208 7.56 12.05 27.03
N PRO A 209 8.49 11.25 27.59
CA PRO A 209 8.60 11.07 29.03
C PRO A 209 8.80 12.42 29.74
N GLU A 210 8.23 12.57 30.93
CA GLU A 210 8.28 13.83 31.69
C GLU A 210 9.71 14.33 31.95
N SER A 211 10.66 13.41 32.16
CA SER A 211 12.08 13.75 32.32
C SER A 211 12.66 14.44 31.08
N ILE A 212 12.32 13.94 29.89
CA ILE A 212 12.73 14.54 28.61
C ILE A 212 11.99 15.85 28.38
N TYR A 213 10.70 15.89 28.72
CA TYR A 213 9.92 17.12 28.61
C TYR A 213 10.54 18.24 29.43
N ASN A 214 10.96 17.95 30.66
CA ASN A 214 11.55 18.95 31.56
C ASN A 214 12.97 19.37 31.14
N ASP A 215 13.74 18.46 30.55
CA ASP A 215 15.12 18.73 30.12
C ASP A 215 15.21 19.51 28.80
N LEU A 216 14.29 19.29 27.87
CA LEU A 216 14.28 19.96 26.57
C LEU A 216 13.68 21.37 26.65
N LYS A 217 14.27 22.28 25.86
CA LYS A 217 13.84 23.67 25.69
C LYS A 217 13.55 23.97 24.22
N GLU A 218 12.63 24.90 24.00
CA GLU A 218 12.41 25.44 22.65
C GLU A 218 13.69 26.08 22.13
N GLY A 219 14.06 25.76 20.89
CA GLY A 219 15.34 26.16 20.31
C GLY A 219 16.45 25.10 20.40
N ASP A 220 16.26 24.01 21.14
CA ASP A 220 17.22 22.90 21.17
C ASP A 220 17.26 22.18 19.81
N TRP A 221 18.47 21.88 19.34
CA TRP A 221 18.72 21.11 18.13
C TRP A 221 19.34 19.76 18.48
N GLY A 222 18.91 18.71 17.80
CA GLY A 222 19.37 17.37 18.12
C GLY A 222 18.99 16.30 17.10
N ASN A 223 19.27 15.06 17.47
CA ASN A 223 18.91 13.88 16.71
C ASN A 223 17.69 13.22 17.33
N LEU A 224 16.58 13.19 16.59
CA LEU A 224 15.33 12.57 17.02
C LEU A 224 15.29 11.11 16.57
N THR A 225 15.20 10.20 17.54
CA THR A 225 14.95 8.78 17.27
C THR A 225 13.49 8.46 17.57
N PHE A 226 12.80 7.86 16.60
CA PHE A 226 11.38 7.55 16.70
C PHE A 226 11.03 6.29 15.91
N GLN A 227 9.82 5.79 16.13
CA GLN A 227 9.32 4.58 15.49
C GLN A 227 7.81 4.73 15.26
N GLY A 228 7.43 5.22 14.07
CA GLY A 228 6.07 5.66 13.80
C GLY A 228 5.68 6.84 14.69
N SER A 229 4.58 6.71 15.43
CA SER A 229 4.10 7.70 16.42
C SER A 229 4.78 7.60 17.79
N LEU A 230 5.71 6.65 17.98
CA LEU A 230 6.39 6.47 19.25
C LEU A 230 7.70 7.26 19.28
N PHE A 231 7.81 8.16 20.25
CA PHE A 231 9.08 8.76 20.63
C PHE A 231 9.97 7.71 21.30
N ILE A 232 11.24 7.65 20.89
CA ILE A 232 12.23 6.76 21.52
C ILE A 232 13.23 7.59 22.33
N ARG A 233 13.87 8.58 21.69
CA ARG A 233 14.84 9.45 22.35
C ARG A 233 15.12 10.69 21.51
N PHE A 234 15.65 11.72 22.16
CA PHE A 234 16.20 12.89 21.51
C PHE A 234 17.57 13.18 22.12
N GLU A 235 18.60 13.25 21.27
CA GLU A 235 19.96 13.57 21.69
C GLU A 235 20.29 15.00 21.27
N ILE A 236 20.49 15.89 22.23
CA ILE A 236 20.80 17.31 21.97
C ILE A 236 22.20 17.40 21.38
N THR A 237 22.31 18.06 20.23
CA THR A 237 23.59 18.34 19.56
C THR A 237 24.00 19.80 19.76
N TYR A 238 23.03 20.71 19.85
CA TYR A 238 23.28 22.14 20.04
C TYR A 238 22.13 22.78 20.83
N ARG A 239 22.49 23.58 21.83
CA ARG A 239 21.55 24.34 22.66
C ARG A 239 21.89 25.81 22.53
N LYS A 240 20.93 26.61 22.06
CA LYS A 240 21.09 28.06 22.01
C LYS A 240 20.92 28.59 23.44
N HIS A 241 21.99 29.20 23.97
CA HIS A 241 21.98 29.86 25.27
C HIS A 241 21.06 31.08 25.30
#